data_AF-A0A921KFQ2-F1
#
_entry.id   AF-A0A921KFQ2-F1
#
_cell.length_a   1.000
_cell.length_b   1.000
_cell.length_c   1.000
_cell.angle_alpha   90.00
_cell.angle_beta   90.00
_cell.angle_gamma   90.00
#
_symmetry.space_group_name_H-M   'P 1'
#
loop_
_entity.id
_entity.type
_entity.pdbx_description
1 polymer ?
#
loop_
_entity_poly.entity_id
_entity_poly.type
_entity_poly.pdbx_seq_one_letter_code
_entity_poly.pdbx_strand_id
1 'polypeptide(L)' 'MNYDKSTVLNVTGMICGHCVKAVEESLGKLSSVEHAKVNLESSSVEIDA' A
#
# COMPACT_ATOMS: atom_id res chain seq x y z
N MET A 1 -1.90 19.24 -16.81
CA MET A 1 -1.91 18.96 -15.36
C MET A 1 -1.38 17.55 -15.16
N ASN A 2 -0.18 17.39 -14.60
CA ASN A 2 0.32 16.07 -14.21
C ASN A 2 -0.21 15.77 -12.81
N TYR A 3 -1.06 14.75 -12.72
CA TYR A 3 -1.57 14.21 -11.46
C TYR A 3 -0.74 12.97 -11.15
N ASP A 4 0.50 13.20 -10.71
CA ASP A 4 1.36 12.18 -10.12
C ASP A 4 0.67 11.73 -8.82
N LYS A 5 -0.11 10.65 -8.91
CA LYS A 5 -1.05 10.25 -7.85
C LYS A 5 -0.43 9.19 -6.96
N SER A 6 0.68 9.53 -6.32
CA SER A 6 1.21 8.75 -5.21
C SER A 6 0.32 8.96 -3.98
N THR A 7 -0.30 7.88 -3.49
CA THR A 7 -1.20 7.90 -2.33
C THR A 7 -0.56 7.15 -1.18
N VAL A 8 -0.38 7.83 -0.05
CA VAL A 8 0.10 7.23 1.20
C VAL A 8 -1.07 7.00 2.13
N LEU A 9 -1.37 5.75 2.46
CA LEU A 9 -2.37 5.37 3.44
C LEU A 9 -1.72 4.87 4.72
N ASN A 10 -2.13 5.42 5.86
CA ASN A 10 -1.73 4.90 7.16
C ASN A 10 -2.70 3.78 7.53
N VAL A 11 -2.19 2.56 7.70
CA VAL A 11 -3.01 1.39 8.02
C VAL A 11 -2.72 0.95 9.44
N THR A 12 -3.62 1.28 10.34
CA THR A 12 -3.60 0.81 11.72
C THR A 12 -4.07 -0.65 11.78
N GLY A 13 -3.35 -1.49 12.53
CA GLY A 13 -3.70 -2.92 12.68
C GLY A 13 -2.87 -3.89 11.85
N MET A 14 -1.87 -3.42 11.09
CA MET A 14 -0.85 -4.29 10.49
C MET A 14 0.17 -4.73 11.56
N ILE A 15 -0.24 -5.65 12.43
CA ILE A 15 0.55 -6.04 13.61
C ILE A 15 1.54 -7.18 13.30
N CYS A 16 1.25 -7.98 12.26
CA CYS A 16 2.10 -9.11 11.88
C CYS A 16 2.33 -9.17 10.37
N GLY A 17 3.41 -9.85 9.97
CA GLY A 17 3.79 -10.00 8.56
C GLY A 17 2.69 -10.64 7.69
N HIS A 18 1.81 -11.47 8.26
CA HIS A 18 0.67 -12.01 7.53
C HIS A 18 -0.37 -10.94 7.14
N CYS A 19 -0.64 -9.98 8.04
CA CYS A 19 -1.57 -8.89 7.74
C CYS A 19 -1.01 -7.98 6.64
N VAL A 20 0.29 -7.68 6.69
CA VAL A 20 0.94 -6.89 5.62
C VAL A 20 0.88 -7.60 4.28
N LYS A 21 1.22 -8.89 4.24
CA LYS A 21 1.20 -9.65 2.98
C LYS A 21 -0.18 -9.65 2.34
N ALA A 22 -1.23 -9.83 3.14
CA ALA A 22 -2.60 -9.80 2.64
C ALA A 22 -2.99 -8.42 2.06
N VAL A 23 -2.57 -7.34 2.71
CA VAL A 23 -2.81 -5.97 2.22
C VAL A 23 -2.02 -5.69 0.94
N GLU A 24 -0.74 -6.03 0.91
CA GLU A 24 0.13 -5.84 -0.25
C GLU A 24 -0.39 -6.61 -1.47
N GLU A 25 -0.76 -7.89 -1.29
CA GLU A 25 -1.36 -8.70 -2.36
C GLU A 25 -2.71 -8.16 -2.83
N SER A 26 -3.53 -7.63 -1.92
CA SER A 26 -4.83 -7.06 -2.28
C SER A 26 -4.68 -5.80 -3.10
N LEU A 27 -3.72 -4.94 -2.73
CA LEU A 27 -3.41 -3.70 -3.45
C LEU A 27 -2.73 -3.97 -4.79
N GLY A 28 -1.80 -4.91 -4.87
CA GLY A 28 -1.16 -5.30 -6.13
C GLY A 28 -2.09 -6.01 -7.12
N LYS A 29 -3.26 -6.49 -6.67
CA LYS A 29 -4.32 -7.04 -7.53
C LYS A 29 -5.22 -5.95 -8.12
N LEU A 30 -5.16 -4.72 -7.62
CA LEU A 30 -5.96 -3.62 -8.16
C LEU A 30 -5.36 -3.16 -9.48
N SER A 31 -6.16 -3.18 -10.55
CA SER A 31 -5.73 -2.78 -11.89
C SER A 31 -5.35 -1.29 -12.03
N SER A 32 -5.61 -0.50 -10.99
CA SER A 32 -5.28 0.93 -10.92
C SER A 32 -4.04 1.20 -10.05
N VAL A 33 -3.29 0.16 -9.70
CA VAL A 33 -2.09 0.23 -8.86
C VAL A 33 -0.92 -0.33 -9.65
N GLU A 34 0.00 0.53 -10.08
CA GLU A 34 1.23 0.11 -10.73
C GLU A 34 2.28 -0.33 -9.72
N HIS A 35 2.31 0.32 -8.55
CA HIS A 35 3.29 0.02 -7.51
C HIS A 35 2.65 0.10 -6.12
N ALA A 36 2.81 -0.94 -5.31
CA ALA A 36 2.35 -0.96 -3.92
C ALA A 36 3.52 -1.30 -3.00
N LYS A 37 3.76 -0.48 -1.99
CA LYS A 37 4.84 -0.67 -1.02
C LYS A 37 4.30 -0.52 0.38
N VAL A 38 4.32 -1.61 1.14
CA VAL A 38 3.89 -1.60 2.54
C VAL A 38 5.09 -1.43 3.46
N ASN A 39 5.04 -0.41 4.32
CA ASN A 39 6.00 -0.19 5.39
C ASN A 39 5.35 -0.56 6.74
N LEU A 40 5.75 -1.70 7.29
CA LEU A 40 5.31 -2.19 8.59
C LEU A 40 5.87 -1.34 9.74
N GLU A 41 7.11 -0.85 9.59
CA GLU A 41 7.81 -0.03 10.58
C GLU A 41 7.09 1.30 10.84
N SER A 42 6.70 1.98 9.77
CA SER A 42 5.97 3.26 9.82
C SER A 42 4.46 3.08 9.69
N SER A 43 3.93 1.85 9.71
CA SER A 43 2.49 1.54 9.58
C SER A 43 1.80 2.25 8.41
N SER A 44 2.52 2.36 7.30
CA SER A 44 2.15 3.16 6.14
C SER A 44 2.21 2.33 4.87
N VAL A 45 1.35 2.63 3.91
CA VAL A 45 1.28 1.96 2.63
C VAL A 45 1.32 3.02 1.54
N GLU A 46 2.33 2.94 0.70
CA GLU A 46 2.50 3.80 -0.47
C GLU A 46 1.99 3.08 -1.71
N ILE A 47 1.18 3.77 -2.49
CA ILE A 47 0.56 3.24 -3.70
C ILE A 47 0.75 4.25 -4.81
N ASP A 48 1.26 3.78 -5.94
CA ASP A 48 1.41 4.50 -7.20
C ASP A 48 0.44 3.91 -8.23
N ALA A 49 -0.18 4.77 -9.03
CA ALA A 49 -1.35 4.46 -9.87
C ALA A 49 -1.14 4.88 -11.33
#